data_AF-A0A3R6JCI7-F1
#
_entry.id   AF-A0A3R6JCI7-F1
#
_cell.length_a   1.000
_cell.length_b   1.000
_cell.length_c   1.000
_cell.angle_alpha   90.00
_cell.angle_beta   90.00
_cell.angle_gamma   90.00
#
_symmetry.space_group_name_H-M   'P 1'
#
loop_
_entity.id
_entity.type
_entity.pdbx_description
1 polymer ?
#
loop_
_entity_poly.entity_id
_entity_poly.type
_entity_poly.pdbx_seq_one_letter_code
_entity_poly.pdbx_strand_id
1 'polypeptide(L)'
;MNVFIFLITGIYLSVMAVIDHRLQKIPVLPGVIGILVIVLARVVDGDFWKWMPGVAVGVFLYLMSKATRGAVGEGDALVYLMTGVTLGFFGNIELLTLSLFFSAIVSVFLLVFRKVGKKKRIPFVPFTAIAYGVVMVL
;
A
#
# COMPACT_ATOMS: atom_id res chain seq x y z
N MET A 1 4.65 20.10 -7.76
CA MET A 1 3.76 18.96 -8.06
C MET A 1 3.75 17.87 -6.98
N ASN A 2 4.91 17.53 -6.40
CA ASN A 2 5.03 16.41 -5.45
C ASN A 2 4.10 16.46 -4.22
N VAL A 3 3.89 17.62 -3.60
CA VAL A 3 3.01 17.74 -2.42
C VAL A 3 1.56 17.31 -2.73
N PHE A 4 1.03 17.69 -3.90
CA PHE A 4 -0.32 17.29 -4.31
C PHE A 4 -0.42 15.78 -4.53
N ILE A 5 0.58 15.16 -5.14
CA ILE A 5 0.65 13.70 -5.35
C ILE A 5 0.67 12.97 -4.00
N PHE A 6 1.43 13.48 -3.03
CA PHE A 6 1.47 12.91 -1.68
C PHE A 6 0.15 13.06 -0.93
N LEU A 7 -0.54 14.20 -1.05
CA LEU A 7 -1.86 14.39 -0.45
C LEU A 7 -2.91 13.47 -1.06
N ILE A 8 -2.95 13.35 -2.39
CA ILE A 8 -3.87 12.45 -3.10
C ILE A 8 -3.64 11.00 -2.66
N THR A 9 -2.37 10.58 -2.56
CA THR A 9 -2.00 9.23 -2.12
C THR A 9 -2.41 9.00 -0.66
N GLY A 10 -2.23 9.99 0.22
CA GLY A 10 -2.66 9.92 1.62
C GLY A 10 -4.19 9.81 1.77
N ILE A 11 -4.94 10.59 0.99
CA ILE A 11 -6.41 10.50 0.96
C ILE A 11 -6.84 9.13 0.45
N TYR A 12 -6.25 8.66 -0.65
CA TYR A 12 -6.52 7.32 -1.20
C TYR A 12 -6.26 6.22 -0.16
N LEU A 13 -5.10 6.24 0.51
CA LEU A 13 -4.74 5.27 1.55
C LEU A 13 -5.71 5.31 2.72
N SER A 14 -6.15 6.50 3.12
CA SER A 14 -7.11 6.66 4.22
C SER A 14 -8.47 6.04 3.85
N VAL A 15 -8.95 6.27 2.63
CA VAL A 15 -10.21 5.67 2.13
C VAL A 15 -10.06 4.15 2.00
N MET A 16 -8.96 3.67 1.42
CA MET A 16 -8.70 2.23 1.27
C MET A 16 -8.52 1.53 2.62
N ALA A 17 -7.93 2.19 3.63
CA ALA A 17 -7.83 1.67 4.99
C ALA A 17 -9.20 1.45 5.62
N VAL A 18 -10.13 2.41 5.46
CA VAL A 18 -11.51 2.27 5.95
C VAL A 18 -12.25 1.14 5.22
N ILE A 19 -12.08 1.05 3.89
CA ILE A 19 -12.70 0.02 3.08
C ILE A 19 -12.14 -1.37 3.43
N ASP A 20 -10.83 -1.53 3.52
CA ASP A 20 -10.16 -2.80 3.86
C ASP A 20 -10.57 -3.26 5.27
N HIS A 21 -10.65 -2.33 6.22
CA HIS A 21 -11.10 -2.64 7.58
C HIS A 21 -12.56 -3.13 7.63
N ARG A 22 -13.47 -2.50 6.85
CA ARG A 22 -14.91 -2.83 6.88
C ARG A 22 -15.28 -4.01 5.99
N LEU A 23 -14.70 -4.09 4.79
CA LEU A 23 -15.12 -5.01 3.72
C LEU A 23 -14.08 -6.09 3.40
N GLN A 24 -12.85 -5.97 3.91
CA GLN A 24 -11.73 -6.90 3.67
C GLN A 24 -11.46 -7.18 2.18
N LYS A 25 -11.82 -6.20 1.34
CA LYS A 25 -11.71 -6.20 -0.12
C LYS A 25 -11.27 -4.81 -0.54
N ILE A 26 -10.41 -4.74 -1.56
CA ILE A 26 -9.95 -3.48 -2.11
C ILE A 26 -10.54 -3.31 -3.51
N PRO A 27 -11.30 -2.24 -3.78
CA PRO A 27 -11.82 -1.98 -5.11
C PRO A 27 -10.69 -1.58 -6.06
N VAL A 28 -10.66 -2.22 -7.23
CA VAL A 28 -9.57 -2.04 -8.20
C VAL A 28 -9.66 -0.68 -8.92
N LEU A 29 -10.87 -0.26 -9.27
CA LEU A 29 -11.15 0.94 -10.07
C LEU A 29 -10.49 2.22 -9.51
N PRO A 30 -10.68 2.59 -8.22
CA PRO A 30 -10.04 3.78 -7.65
C PRO A 30 -8.52 3.74 -7.70
N GLY A 31 -7.91 2.57 -7.49
CA GLY A 31 -6.44 2.42 -7.54
C GLY A 31 -5.90 2.60 -8.95
N VAL A 32 -6.56 2.00 -9.95
CA VAL A 32 -6.16 2.16 -11.37
C VAL A 32 -6.27 3.61 -11.82
N ILE A 33 -7.39 4.28 -11.48
CA ILE A 33 -7.58 5.71 -11.80
C ILE A 33 -6.49 6.56 -11.12
N GLY A 34 -6.22 6.30 -9.84
CA GLY A 34 -5.17 7.00 -9.09
C GLY A 34 -3.78 6.86 -9.71
N ILE A 35 -3.40 5.63 -10.08
CA ILE A 35 -2.14 5.36 -10.77
C ILE A 35 -2.05 6.15 -12.08
N LEU A 36 -3.09 6.12 -12.91
CA LEU A 36 -3.10 6.83 -14.19
C LEU A 36 -2.90 8.33 -14.01
N VAL A 37 -3.60 8.95 -13.07
CA VAL A 37 -3.47 10.39 -12.78
C VAL A 37 -2.05 10.74 -12.33
N ILE A 38 -1.46 9.94 -11.44
CA ILE A 38 -0.10 10.19 -10.92
C ILE A 38 0.95 10.01 -12.03
N VAL A 39 0.81 8.97 -12.85
CA VAL A 39 1.71 8.73 -13.98
C VAL A 39 1.65 9.89 -14.98
N LEU A 40 0.45 10.35 -15.36
CA LEU A 40 0.29 11.49 -16.26
C LEU A 40 0.93 12.76 -15.70
N ALA A 41 0.72 13.05 -14.42
CA ALA A 41 1.35 14.17 -13.74
C ALA A 41 2.89 14.10 -13.82
N ARG A 42 3.47 12.90 -13.58
CA ARG A 42 4.92 12.69 -13.61
C ARG A 42 5.53 12.71 -15.01
N VAL A 43 4.76 12.34 -16.03
CA VAL A 43 5.17 12.48 -17.44
C VAL A 43 5.23 13.95 -17.84
N VAL A 44 4.27 14.76 -17.42
CA VAL A 44 4.26 16.21 -17.66
C VAL A 44 5.46 16.90 -16.98
N ASP A 45 5.84 16.44 -15.79
CA ASP A 45 7.04 16.93 -15.07
C ASP A 45 8.38 16.46 -15.67
N GLY A 46 8.37 15.53 -16.63
CA GLY A 46 9.60 14.97 -17.24
C GLY A 46 10.39 14.00 -16.34
N ASP A 47 9.91 13.72 -15.14
CA ASP A 47 10.64 12.98 -14.10
C ASP A 47 10.19 11.51 -13.95
N PHE A 48 9.38 10.99 -14.87
CA PHE A 48 8.73 9.68 -14.72
C PHE A 48 9.71 8.50 -14.50
N TRP A 49 10.90 8.55 -15.11
CA TRP A 49 11.91 7.50 -14.99
C TRP A 49 12.40 7.28 -13.55
N LYS A 50 12.46 8.34 -12.74
CA LYS A 50 12.97 8.28 -11.36
C LYS A 50 12.10 7.42 -10.44
N TRP A 51 10.80 7.39 -10.72
CA TRP A 51 9.79 6.77 -9.84
C TRP A 51 9.33 5.40 -10.34
N MET A 52 9.54 5.11 -11.63
CA MET A 52 9.14 3.85 -12.27
C MET A 52 9.67 2.60 -11.55
N PRO A 53 10.91 2.56 -11.01
CA PRO A 53 11.37 1.40 -10.23
C PRO A 53 10.49 1.08 -9.02
N GLY A 54 9.75 2.05 -8.47
CA GLY A 54 8.82 1.85 -7.34
C GLY A 54 7.67 0.89 -7.63
N VAL A 55 7.30 0.74 -8.91
CA VAL A 55 6.29 -0.22 -9.39
C VAL A 55 6.70 -1.66 -9.08
N ALA A 56 8.00 -1.96 -9.02
CA ALA A 56 8.52 -3.30 -8.80
C ALA A 56 8.03 -3.92 -7.49
N VAL A 57 7.84 -3.12 -6.43
CA VAL A 57 7.36 -3.60 -5.13
C VAL A 57 5.92 -4.09 -5.23
N GLY A 58 5.05 -3.34 -5.91
CA GLY A 58 3.66 -3.75 -6.15
C GLY A 58 3.57 -4.99 -7.05
N VAL A 59 4.38 -5.06 -8.11
CA VAL A 59 4.50 -6.24 -8.96
C VAL A 59 4.98 -7.46 -8.18
N PHE A 60 5.97 -7.29 -7.32
CA PHE A 60 6.46 -8.35 -6.44
C PHE A 60 5.36 -8.89 -5.52
N LEU A 61 4.57 -8.00 -4.89
CA LEU A 61 3.44 -8.43 -4.05
C LEU A 61 2.34 -9.13 -4.84
N TYR A 62 2.05 -8.69 -6.06
CA TYR A 62 1.13 -9.39 -6.96
C TYR A 62 1.68 -10.79 -7.30
N LEU A 63 2.98 -10.85 -7.60
CA LEU A 63 3.86 -12.02 -7.65
C LEU A 63 3.50 -13.06 -6.59
N MET A 64 3.72 -12.61 -5.36
CA MET A 64 3.53 -13.37 -4.14
C MET A 64 2.07 -13.75 -3.92
N SER A 65 1.12 -12.89 -4.27
CA SER A 65 -0.30 -13.22 -4.19
C SER A 65 -0.65 -14.41 -5.07
N LYS A 66 -0.16 -14.46 -6.32
CA LYS A 66 -0.35 -15.62 -7.20
C LYS A 66 0.37 -16.86 -6.69
N ALA A 67 1.62 -16.75 -6.28
CA ALA A 67 2.42 -17.87 -5.78
C ALA A 67 1.80 -18.50 -4.50
N THR A 68 1.20 -17.69 -3.64
CA THR A 68 0.61 -18.12 -2.36
C THR A 68 -0.88 -18.44 -2.45
N ARG A 69 -1.45 -18.51 -3.65
CA ARG A 69 -2.89 -18.74 -3.88
C ARG A 69 -3.78 -17.74 -3.13
N GLY A 70 -3.36 -16.48 -3.10
CA GLY A 70 -4.10 -15.35 -2.51
C GLY A 70 -3.87 -15.15 -1.02
N ALA A 71 -2.85 -15.76 -0.41
CA ALA A 71 -2.51 -15.47 0.99
C ALA A 71 -2.06 -14.00 1.17
N VAL A 72 -1.34 -13.46 0.18
CA VAL A 72 -1.11 -12.01 0.05
C VAL A 72 -2.28 -11.40 -0.70
N GLY A 73 -2.83 -10.28 -0.19
CA GLY A 73 -3.95 -9.61 -0.82
C GLY A 73 -3.59 -9.01 -2.17
N GLU A 74 -4.32 -9.35 -3.23
CA GLU A 74 -4.17 -8.68 -4.54
C GLU A 74 -4.45 -7.17 -4.44
N GLY A 75 -5.34 -6.78 -3.53
CA GLY A 75 -5.56 -5.39 -3.18
C GLY A 75 -4.31 -4.69 -2.65
N ASP A 76 -3.56 -5.36 -1.77
CA ASP A 76 -2.34 -4.80 -1.19
C ASP A 76 -1.32 -4.54 -2.30
N ALA A 77 -1.19 -5.47 -3.26
CA ALA A 77 -0.35 -5.25 -4.44
C ALA A 77 -0.75 -3.98 -5.23
N LEU A 78 -2.05 -3.73 -5.41
CA LEU A 78 -2.53 -2.50 -6.08
C LEU A 78 -2.19 -1.23 -5.29
N VAL A 79 -2.34 -1.27 -3.96
CA VAL A 79 -1.94 -0.17 -3.09
C VAL A 79 -0.45 0.11 -3.26
N TYR A 80 0.40 -0.92 -3.27
CA TYR A 80 1.85 -0.79 -3.44
C TYR A 80 2.30 -0.42 -4.84
N LEU A 81 1.50 -0.70 -5.87
CA LEU A 81 1.71 -0.13 -7.22
C LEU A 81 1.51 1.38 -7.19
N MET A 82 0.42 1.85 -6.56
CA MET A 82 0.11 3.26 -6.46
C MET A 82 1.13 4.03 -5.60
N THR A 83 1.46 3.51 -4.42
CA THR A 83 2.49 4.14 -3.58
C THR A 83 3.87 4.04 -4.21
N GLY A 84 4.13 3.03 -5.05
CA GLY A 84 5.36 2.90 -5.81
C GLY A 84 5.56 4.00 -6.84
N VAL A 85 4.53 4.34 -7.61
CA VAL A 85 4.60 5.49 -8.52
C VAL A 85 4.68 6.82 -7.76
N THR A 86 4.18 6.89 -6.52
CA THR A 86 4.27 8.09 -5.67
C THR A 86 5.64 8.28 -5.02
N LEU A 87 6.13 7.27 -4.30
CA LEU A 87 7.29 7.31 -3.41
C LEU A 87 8.57 6.74 -4.03
N GLY A 88 8.46 6.05 -5.17
CA GLY A 88 9.61 5.43 -5.83
C GLY A 88 10.05 4.17 -5.10
N PHE A 89 11.19 3.60 -5.50
CA PHE A 89 11.58 2.27 -5.01
C PHE A 89 11.89 2.24 -3.52
N PHE A 90 12.84 3.06 -3.07
CA PHE A 90 13.27 3.03 -1.67
C PHE A 90 12.15 3.44 -0.71
N GLY A 91 11.43 4.52 -1.00
CA GLY A 91 10.30 4.95 -0.17
C GLY A 91 9.17 3.90 -0.11
N ASN A 92 8.95 3.14 -1.18
CA ASN A 92 7.94 2.09 -1.18
C ASN A 92 8.40 0.81 -0.45
N ILE A 93 9.70 0.51 -0.47
CA ILE A 93 10.29 -0.57 0.37
C ILE A 93 10.22 -0.20 1.86
N GLU A 94 10.54 1.03 2.21
CA GLU A 94 10.42 1.54 3.58
C GLU A 94 8.97 1.47 4.06
N LEU A 95 8.03 1.95 3.24
CA LEU A 95 6.60 1.84 3.49
C LEU A 95 6.18 0.39 3.73
N LEU A 96 6.61 -0.55 2.86
CA LEU A 96 6.29 -1.97 2.99
C LEU A 96 6.81 -2.54 4.32
N THR A 97 8.04 -2.21 4.65
CA THR A 97 8.71 -2.71 5.85
C THR A 97 7.99 -2.22 7.12
N LEU A 98 7.67 -0.93 7.20
CA LEU A 98 6.94 -0.35 8.32
C LEU A 98 5.52 -0.92 8.43
N SER A 99 4.84 -1.13 7.31
CA SER A 99 3.49 -1.71 7.27
C SER A 99 3.49 -3.15 7.79
N LEU A 100 4.47 -3.95 7.38
CA LEU A 100 4.67 -5.31 7.89
C LEU A 100 5.00 -5.31 9.37
N PHE A 101 5.85 -4.39 9.82
CA PHE A 101 6.21 -4.26 11.23
C PHE A 101 4.99 -3.94 12.12
N PHE A 102 4.20 -2.94 11.76
CA PHE A 102 2.98 -2.59 12.51
C PHE A 102 1.94 -3.71 12.47
N SER A 103 1.74 -4.33 11.29
CA SER A 103 0.85 -5.48 11.14
C SER A 103 1.28 -6.65 12.02
N ALA A 104 2.59 -6.93 12.10
CA ALA A 104 3.14 -8.01 12.92
C ALA A 104 2.91 -7.76 14.42
N ILE A 105 3.18 -6.55 14.92
CA ILE A 105 2.94 -6.19 16.33
C ILE A 105 1.48 -6.42 16.71
N VAL A 106 0.55 -5.90 15.91
CA VAL A 106 -0.89 -6.03 16.19
C VAL A 106 -1.36 -7.48 16.06
N SER A 107 -0.85 -8.22 15.06
CA SER A 107 -1.18 -9.63 14.89
C SER A 107 -0.73 -10.47 16.08
N VAL A 108 0.51 -10.28 16.55
CA VAL A 108 1.05 -10.97 17.72
C VAL A 108 0.23 -10.64 18.97
N PHE A 109 -0.05 -9.35 19.21
CA PHE A 109 -0.88 -8.92 20.33
C PHE A 109 -2.26 -9.61 20.31
N LEU A 110 -2.97 -9.56 19.18
CA LEU A 110 -4.30 -10.17 19.06
C LEU A 110 -4.27 -11.70 19.26
N LEU A 111 -3.20 -12.38 18.83
CA LEU A 111 -3.02 -13.82 19.04
C LEU A 111 -2.69 -14.17 20.50
N VAL A 112 -1.79 -13.44 21.15
CA VAL A 112 -1.40 -13.64 22.55
C VAL A 112 -2.60 -13.48 23.49
N PHE A 113 -3.40 -12.43 23.28
CA PHE A 113 -4.61 -12.18 24.06
C PHE A 113 -5.83 -12.99 23.58
N ARG A 114 -5.64 -13.94 22.64
CA ARG A 114 -6.68 -14.82 22.07
C ARG A 114 -7.90 -14.07 21.54
N LYS A 115 -7.74 -12.81 21.12
CA LYS A 115 -8.81 -11.97 20.56
C LYS A 115 -9.16 -12.38 19.12
N VAL A 116 -8.25 -13.06 18.43
CA VAL A 116 -8.46 -13.58 17.08
C VAL A 116 -7.90 -14.99 16.95
N GLY A 117 -8.52 -15.81 16.10
CA GLY A 117 -7.98 -17.13 15.74
C GLY A 117 -6.84 -17.02 14.72
N LYS A 118 -5.96 -18.03 14.66
CA LYS A 118 -4.80 -18.10 13.76
C LYS A 118 -5.13 -17.95 12.27
N LYS A 119 -6.37 -18.21 11.86
CA LYS A 119 -6.83 -18.15 10.46
C LYS A 119 -7.56 -16.84 10.12
N LYS A 120 -7.79 -15.94 11.09
CA LYS A 120 -8.50 -14.69 10.83
C LYS A 120 -7.60 -13.75 10.04
N ARG A 121 -8.09 -13.31 8.89
CA ARG A 121 -7.42 -12.30 8.07
C ARG A 121 -7.49 -10.94 8.78
N ILE A 122 -6.33 -10.30 8.94
CA ILE A 122 -6.21 -8.95 9.48
C ILE A 122 -6.03 -8.00 8.29
N PRO A 123 -6.79 -6.89 8.21
CA PRO A 123 -6.68 -5.92 7.12
C PRO A 123 -5.31 -5.23 7.16
N PHE A 124 -4.59 -5.20 6.03
CA PHE A 124 -3.21 -4.74 5.95
C PHE A 124 -3.10 -3.24 5.64
N VAL A 125 -4.05 -2.70 4.88
CA VAL A 125 -4.01 -1.29 4.43
C VAL A 125 -4.06 -0.27 5.57
N PRO A 126 -4.80 -0.47 6.68
CA PRO A 126 -4.73 0.44 7.82
C PRO A 126 -3.31 0.64 8.34
N PHE A 127 -2.49 -0.43 8.37
CA PHE A 127 -1.08 -0.32 8.76
C PHE A 127 -0.25 0.38 7.69
N THR A 128 -0.60 0.20 6.41
CA THR A 128 0.02 0.93 5.31
C THR A 128 -0.26 2.43 5.36
N ALA A 129 -1.48 2.84 5.74
CA ALA A 129 -1.81 4.24 5.92
C ALA A 129 -1.03 4.88 7.09
N ILE A 130 -0.87 4.16 8.21
CA ILE A 130 -0.07 4.62 9.34
C ILE A 130 1.41 4.74 8.95
N ALA A 131 1.96 3.71 8.29
CA ALA A 131 3.33 3.72 7.79
C ALA A 131 3.58 4.86 6.81
N TYR A 132 2.62 5.16 5.94
CA TYR A 132 2.71 6.29 5.03
C TYR A 132 2.81 7.63 5.78
N GLY A 133 2.00 7.83 6.83
CA GLY A 133 2.10 9.00 7.68
C GLY A 133 3.49 9.14 8.32
N VAL A 134 4.10 8.03 8.73
CA VAL A 134 5.47 8.02 9.29
C VAL A 134 6.51 8.38 8.22
N VAL A 135 6.48 7.72 7.05
CA VAL A 135 7.41 7.97 5.94
C VAL A 135 7.35 9.42 5.45
N MET A 136 6.18 10.07 5.53
CA MET A 136 6.03 11.46 5.10
C MET A 136 6.57 12.50 6.11
N VAL A 137 6.82 12.10 7.35
CA VAL A 137 7.30 12.98 8.43
C VAL A 137 8.80 12.83 8.68
N LEU A 138 9.36 11.67 8.37
CA LEU A 138 10.80 11.39 8.43
C LEU A 138 11.56 12.01 7.24
#